data_AF-A0A543FB55-F1
#
_entry.id   AF-A0A543FB55-F1
#
_cell.length_a   1.000
_cell.length_b   1.000
_cell.length_c   1.000
_cell.angle_alpha   90.00
_cell.angle_beta   90.00
_cell.angle_gamma   90.00
#
_symmetry.space_group_name_H-M   'P 1'
#
loop_
_entity.id
_entity.type
_entity.pdbx_description
1 polymer ?
#
loop_
_entity_poly.entity_id
_entity_poly.type
_entity_poly.pdbx_seq_one_letter_code
_entity_poly.pdbx_strand_id
1 'polypeptide(L)'
;MKSSWMAVPLLLVVAVSGCSGDTSADTAATSTVAPAKAAGTSTVAAPRNVDSAGGVDIPLGEKKSVPVPADAIMEIKVPAAWGTAVDSVRCAVTDSNGRNEDLRSSEPKKQEDIAGEQWITLWTFSSPPATEVTVGCVDADNAVTAAELRYIRVVPRGLAPS
;
A
#
# COMPACT_ATOMS: atom_id res chain seq x y z
N MET A 1 18.95 4.26 -54.80
CA MET A 1 19.12 2.78 -54.79
C MET A 1 18.26 2.25 -53.65
N LYS A 2 16.98 1.90 -53.89
CA LYS A 2 16.44 0.52 -53.91
C LYS A 2 17.07 -0.40 -52.86
N SER A 3 16.39 -0.65 -51.74
CA SER A 3 15.66 -1.91 -51.54
C SER A 3 14.83 -1.91 -50.26
N SER A 4 13.60 -2.38 -50.46
CA SER A 4 12.59 -2.75 -49.49
C SER A 4 12.97 -4.07 -48.80
N TRP A 5 12.58 -4.27 -47.54
CA TRP A 5 12.11 -5.58 -47.10
C TRP A 5 11.08 -5.46 -45.98
N MET A 6 9.88 -5.94 -46.28
CA MET A 6 8.83 -6.29 -45.34
C MET A 6 9.13 -7.66 -44.72
N ALA A 7 8.79 -7.85 -43.44
CA ALA A 7 8.25 -9.12 -42.94
C ALA A 7 7.40 -8.86 -41.69
N VAL A 8 6.17 -9.37 -41.75
CA VAL A 8 5.08 -9.29 -40.75
C VAL A 8 5.11 -10.56 -39.86
N PRO A 9 4.17 -10.80 -38.92
CA PRO A 9 4.43 -11.15 -37.52
C PRO A 9 4.24 -12.66 -37.23
N LEU A 10 4.54 -13.12 -36.01
CA LEU A 10 4.08 -14.42 -35.51
C LEU A 10 3.57 -14.31 -34.07
N LEU A 11 2.26 -14.49 -33.93
CA LEU A 11 1.52 -14.73 -32.69
C LEU A 11 1.84 -16.13 -32.17
N LEU A 12 2.05 -16.26 -30.86
CA LEU A 12 2.04 -17.55 -30.15
C LEU A 12 0.96 -17.53 -29.08
N VAL A 13 -0.06 -18.37 -29.30
CA VAL A 13 -1.12 -18.74 -28.37
C VAL A 13 -0.60 -19.88 -27.51
N VAL A 14 -0.64 -19.75 -26.19
CA VAL A 14 -0.39 -20.87 -25.27
C VAL A 14 -1.74 -21.38 -24.75
N ALA A 15 -2.01 -22.66 -25.03
CA ALA A 15 -3.19 -23.38 -24.61
C ALA A 15 -3.09 -23.82 -23.14
N VAL A 16 -4.20 -23.73 -22.41
CA VAL A 16 -4.38 -24.31 -21.07
C VAL A 16 -4.84 -25.76 -21.26
N SER A 17 -4.17 -26.70 -20.59
CA SER A 17 -4.59 -28.10 -20.49
C SER A 17 -4.39 -28.60 -19.07
N GLY A 18 -5.33 -29.42 -18.59
CA GLY A 18 -5.12 -30.25 -17.40
C GLY A 18 -6.29 -30.30 -16.43
N CYS A 19 -7.47 -30.69 -16.90
CA CYS A 19 -8.51 -31.27 -16.05
C CYS A 19 -8.31 -32.79 -16.08
N SER A 20 -8.02 -33.42 -14.95
CA SER A 20 -8.09 -34.87 -14.78
C SER A 20 -8.76 -35.12 -13.44
N GLY A 21 -9.97 -35.66 -13.51
CA GLY A 21 -10.73 -36.08 -12.34
C GLY A 21 -10.34 -37.46 -11.87
N ASP A 22 -10.71 -37.81 -10.64
CA ASP A 22 -11.16 -39.15 -10.32
C ASP A 22 -12.14 -39.10 -9.13
N THR A 23 -13.22 -39.86 -9.25
CA THR A 23 -14.25 -40.01 -8.23
C THR A 23 -13.98 -41.30 -7.47
N SER A 24 -13.93 -41.25 -6.14
CA SER A 24 -14.17 -42.43 -5.31
C SER A 24 -14.78 -42.02 -3.99
N ALA A 25 -15.84 -42.76 -3.65
CA ALA A 25 -16.70 -42.56 -2.52
C ALA A 25 -16.12 -43.14 -1.22
N ASP A 26 -16.75 -42.68 -0.13
CA ASP A 26 -17.05 -43.40 1.10
C ASP A 26 -16.06 -43.42 2.29
N THR A 27 -16.58 -42.76 3.34
CA THR A 27 -16.64 -43.17 4.75
C THR A 27 -15.39 -43.04 5.65
N ALA A 28 -15.52 -42.03 6.53
CA ALA A 28 -15.07 -41.90 7.92
C ALA A 28 -13.86 -42.73 8.40
N ALA A 29 -12.77 -42.03 8.71
CA ALA A 29 -11.89 -42.37 9.83
C ALA A 29 -11.48 -41.08 10.54
N THR A 30 -11.96 -40.91 11.78
CA THR A 30 -11.44 -39.95 12.74
C THR A 30 -9.98 -40.32 13.04
N SER A 31 -9.04 -39.43 12.73
CA SER A 31 -7.69 -39.50 13.30
C SER A 31 -7.10 -38.11 13.40
N THR A 32 -6.93 -37.71 14.65
CA THR A 32 -6.32 -36.49 15.14
C THR A 32 -4.87 -36.40 14.64
N VAL A 33 -4.57 -35.38 13.85
CA VAL A 33 -3.20 -34.97 13.55
C VAL A 33 -3.06 -33.51 13.95
N ALA A 34 -2.35 -33.28 15.05
CA ALA A 34 -1.91 -31.94 15.45
C ALA A 34 -1.00 -31.36 14.37
N PRO A 35 -1.19 -30.12 13.89
CA PRO A 35 -0.17 -29.46 13.12
C PRO A 35 0.89 -28.90 14.06
N ALA A 36 2.12 -29.03 13.58
CA ALA A 36 3.34 -28.75 14.29
C ALA A 36 3.53 -27.26 14.59
N LYS A 37 4.23 -27.03 15.70
CA LYS A 37 4.84 -25.77 16.08
C LYS A 37 5.93 -25.37 15.06
N ALA A 38 5.95 -24.06 14.78
CA ALA A 38 7.03 -23.24 14.19
C ALA A 38 6.90 -22.86 12.71
N ALA A 39 6.44 -21.62 12.49
CA ALA A 39 7.08 -20.68 11.57
C ALA A 39 6.74 -19.26 12.05
N GLY A 40 7.73 -18.36 12.02
CA GLY A 40 7.81 -17.09 12.73
C GLY A 40 6.52 -16.29 12.89
N THR A 41 6.25 -15.90 14.13
CA THR A 41 5.48 -14.70 14.45
C THR A 41 6.19 -13.53 13.78
N SER A 42 5.79 -13.19 12.56
CA SER A 42 6.04 -11.84 12.05
C SER A 42 5.23 -10.94 12.97
N THR A 43 5.93 -10.14 13.77
CA THR A 43 5.31 -9.14 14.64
C THR A 43 4.65 -8.11 13.74
N VAL A 44 3.45 -8.42 13.25
CA VAL A 44 2.54 -7.43 12.67
C VAL A 44 2.32 -6.44 13.79
N ALA A 45 2.91 -5.25 13.64
CA ALA A 45 2.60 -4.14 14.50
C ALA A 45 1.07 -4.02 14.53
N ALA A 46 0.47 -4.16 15.72
CA ALA A 46 -0.97 -4.09 15.88
C ALA A 46 -1.47 -2.82 15.16
N PRO A 47 -2.56 -2.88 14.37
CA PRO A 47 -3.12 -1.70 13.75
C PRO A 47 -3.49 -0.74 14.87
N ARG A 48 -2.69 0.33 15.03
CA ARG A 48 -3.06 1.41 15.92
C ARG A 48 -4.38 1.95 15.37
N ASN A 49 -5.41 1.87 16.20
CA ASN A 49 -6.74 2.37 15.93
C ASN A 49 -6.67 3.76 15.31
N VAL A 50 -7.64 4.05 14.44
CA VAL A 50 -7.92 5.37 13.87
C VAL A 50 -7.80 6.40 14.99
N ASP A 51 -6.68 7.12 14.99
CA ASP A 51 -6.42 8.18 15.95
C ASP A 51 -7.49 9.26 15.77
N SER A 52 -7.76 10.06 16.80
CA SER A 52 -8.77 11.14 16.79
C SER A 52 -8.56 12.20 15.69
N ALA A 53 -7.48 12.10 14.91
CA ALA A 53 -7.18 12.88 13.71
C ALA A 53 -7.72 12.30 12.38
N GLY A 54 -8.46 11.19 12.41
CA GLY A 54 -9.14 10.64 11.22
C GLY A 54 -8.19 10.02 10.18
N GLY A 55 -6.98 9.64 10.58
CA GLY A 55 -5.95 9.08 9.72
C GLY A 55 -5.92 7.55 9.68
N VAL A 56 -5.37 7.00 8.58
CA VAL A 56 -5.13 5.56 8.41
C VAL A 56 -3.63 5.28 8.40
N ASP A 57 -3.16 4.49 9.37
CA ASP A 57 -1.79 3.97 9.38
C ASP A 57 -1.64 2.76 8.45
N ILE A 58 -0.56 2.76 7.67
CA ILE A 58 -0.22 1.72 6.68
C ILE A 58 1.27 1.36 6.83
N PRO A 59 1.62 0.11 7.21
CA PRO A 59 3.00 -0.33 7.26
C PRO A 59 3.70 -0.23 5.90
N LEU A 60 5.01 0.05 5.93
CA LEU A 60 5.82 0.03 4.72
C LEU A 60 5.86 -1.38 4.11
N GLY A 61 5.66 -1.47 2.80
CA GLY A 61 5.55 -2.74 2.06
C GLY A 61 4.12 -3.28 1.98
N GLU A 62 3.18 -2.72 2.75
CA GLU A 62 1.77 -3.10 2.70
C GLU A 62 0.94 -2.12 1.85
N LYS A 63 -0.27 -2.55 1.50
CA LYS A 63 -1.29 -1.75 0.83
C LYS A 63 -2.58 -1.79 1.62
N LYS A 64 -3.29 -0.66 1.70
CA LYS A 64 -4.55 -0.56 2.42
C LYS A 64 -5.56 0.30 1.67
N SER A 65 -6.83 -0.06 1.77
CA SER A 65 -7.94 0.78 1.30
C SER A 65 -8.14 1.95 2.26
N VAL A 66 -8.23 3.16 1.72
CA VAL A 66 -8.42 4.41 2.47
C VAL A 66 -9.66 5.11 1.92
N PRO A 67 -10.68 5.37 2.75
CA PRO A 67 -11.85 6.13 2.33
C PRO A 67 -11.47 7.60 2.10
N VAL A 68 -12.03 8.19 1.05
CA VAL A 68 -11.83 9.60 0.70
C VAL A 68 -13.06 10.39 1.16
N PRO A 69 -12.93 11.25 2.20
CA PRO A 69 -14.04 12.09 2.66
C PRO A 69 -14.51 13.07 1.58
N ALA A 70 -15.71 13.62 1.77
CA ALA A 70 -16.20 14.68 0.91
C ALA A 70 -15.24 15.88 0.89
N ASP A 71 -14.89 16.34 -0.30
CA ASP A 71 -14.08 17.55 -0.55
C ASP A 71 -12.70 17.58 0.14
N ALA A 72 -12.15 16.42 0.49
CA ALA A 72 -10.85 16.32 1.16
C ALA A 72 -9.69 16.16 0.15
N ILE A 73 -8.62 16.92 0.39
CA ILE A 73 -7.29 16.61 -0.14
C ILE A 73 -6.65 15.63 0.82
N MET A 74 -6.09 14.53 0.32
CA MET A 74 -5.43 13.53 1.15
C MET A 74 -3.92 13.82 1.23
N GLU A 75 -3.33 13.59 2.40
CA GLU A 75 -1.91 13.76 2.67
C GLU A 75 -1.30 12.45 3.13
N ILE A 76 -0.16 12.08 2.54
CA ILE A 76 0.66 10.97 3.00
C ILE A 76 1.76 11.54 3.89
N LYS A 77 1.67 11.23 5.18
CA LYS A 77 2.58 11.72 6.22
C LYS A 77 3.46 10.61 6.76
N VAL A 78 4.63 11.02 7.23
CA VAL A 78 5.59 10.15 7.91
C VAL A 78 6.17 10.84 9.14
N PRO A 79 6.66 10.10 10.14
CA PRO A 79 7.29 10.71 11.30
C PRO A 79 8.48 11.58 10.89
N ALA A 80 8.60 12.79 11.47
CA ALA A 80 9.74 13.68 11.23
C ALA A 80 11.08 13.04 11.68
N ALA A 81 11.02 12.08 12.60
CA ALA A 81 12.15 11.28 13.05
C ALA A 81 12.82 10.47 11.92
N TRP A 82 12.18 10.30 10.76
CA TRP A 82 12.81 9.68 9.58
C TRP A 82 13.97 10.53 9.02
N GLY A 83 14.02 11.84 9.30
CA GLY A 83 15.09 12.71 8.81
C GLY A 83 15.19 12.66 7.29
N THR A 84 16.36 12.30 6.75
CA THR A 84 16.60 12.16 5.29
C THR A 84 16.09 10.85 4.70
N ALA A 85 15.71 9.85 5.52
CA ALA A 85 15.17 8.58 5.01
C ALA A 85 13.88 8.76 4.21
N VAL A 86 13.18 9.88 4.42
CA VAL A 86 12.01 10.30 3.62
C VAL A 86 12.24 10.32 2.10
N ASP A 87 13.48 10.45 1.65
CA ASP A 87 13.82 10.52 0.22
C ASP A 87 13.93 9.14 -0.45
N SER A 88 14.02 8.07 0.36
CA SER A 88 14.03 6.67 -0.11
C SER A 88 12.64 6.10 -0.35
N VAL A 89 11.60 6.76 0.18
CA VAL A 89 10.24 6.23 0.16
C VAL A 89 9.58 6.53 -1.18
N ARG A 90 8.83 5.55 -1.69
CA ARG A 90 8.01 5.65 -2.90
C ARG A 90 6.61 5.18 -2.57
N CYS A 91 5.62 5.98 -2.91
CA CYS A 91 4.22 5.63 -2.73
C CYS A 91 3.51 5.46 -4.07
N ALA A 92 2.50 4.62 -4.06
CA ALA A 92 1.52 4.50 -5.12
C ALA A 92 0.12 4.59 -4.51
N VAL A 93 -0.75 5.32 -5.20
CA VAL A 93 -2.16 5.43 -4.85
C VAL A 93 -2.96 5.07 -6.10
N THR A 94 -3.89 4.14 -5.97
CA THR A 94 -4.76 3.72 -7.07
C THR A 94 -6.23 3.88 -6.71
N ASP A 95 -7.02 4.43 -7.63
CA ASP A 95 -8.47 4.50 -7.51
C ASP A 95 -9.13 3.11 -7.60
N SER A 96 -10.46 3.08 -7.41
CA SER A 96 -11.25 1.85 -7.52
C SER A 96 -11.26 1.22 -8.92
N ASN A 97 -10.83 1.96 -9.95
CA ASN A 97 -10.69 1.48 -11.32
C ASN A 97 -9.26 0.99 -11.63
N GLY A 98 -8.36 1.00 -10.64
CA GLY A 98 -6.96 0.62 -10.78
C GLY A 98 -6.08 1.68 -11.47
N ARG A 99 -6.57 2.92 -11.60
CA ARG A 99 -5.79 4.03 -12.16
C ARG A 99 -4.95 4.68 -11.07
N ASN A 100 -3.72 5.05 -11.40
CA ASN A 100 -2.86 5.77 -10.47
C ASN A 100 -3.38 7.21 -10.27
N GLU A 101 -3.44 7.63 -9.01
CA GLU A 101 -3.68 9.02 -8.64
C GLU A 101 -2.41 9.87 -8.83
N ASP A 102 -2.63 11.16 -9.07
CA ASP A 102 -1.55 12.16 -9.19
C ASP A 102 -0.98 12.50 -7.80
N LEU A 103 0.23 12.02 -7.52
CA LEU A 103 0.95 12.33 -6.29
C LEU A 103 1.78 13.61 -6.46
N ARG A 104 1.42 14.64 -5.73
CA ARG A 104 2.13 15.93 -5.73
C ARG A 104 3.05 16.00 -4.53
N SER A 105 4.35 16.12 -4.77
CA SER A 105 5.32 16.36 -3.70
C SER A 105 4.99 17.68 -3.00
N SER A 106 5.03 17.68 -1.67
CA SER A 106 4.85 18.89 -0.88
C SER A 106 6.20 19.56 -0.64
N GLU A 107 6.86 20.05 -1.68
CA GLU A 107 8.13 20.77 -1.54
C GLU A 107 7.91 22.27 -1.23
N PRO A 108 8.62 22.84 -0.24
CA PRO A 108 9.50 22.17 0.72
C PRO A 108 8.68 21.30 1.70
N LYS A 109 9.25 20.14 2.08
CA LYS A 109 8.60 19.15 2.96
C LYS A 109 8.06 19.81 4.23
N LYS A 110 6.73 20.00 4.27
CA LYS A 110 6.04 20.67 5.38
C LYS A 110 6.05 19.79 6.62
N GLN A 111 6.51 20.35 7.74
CA GLN A 111 6.41 19.75 9.07
C GLN A 111 5.16 20.24 9.80
N GLU A 112 4.50 19.35 10.51
CA GLU A 112 3.30 19.62 11.29
C GLU A 112 3.31 18.82 12.60
N ASP A 113 2.73 19.39 13.66
CA ASP A 113 2.47 18.66 14.90
C ASP A 113 1.08 18.01 14.84
N ILE A 114 0.99 16.72 15.12
CA ILE A 114 -0.26 15.99 15.25
C ILE A 114 -0.18 15.17 16.52
N ALA A 115 -1.03 15.47 17.50
CA ALA A 115 -1.09 14.80 18.79
C ALA A 115 0.25 14.78 19.56
N GLY A 116 1.07 15.83 19.43
CA GLY A 116 2.38 15.95 20.10
C GLY A 116 3.51 15.19 19.40
N GLU A 117 3.24 14.62 18.22
CA GLU A 117 4.25 14.03 17.35
C GLU A 117 4.49 14.94 16.13
N GLN A 118 5.74 15.05 15.71
CA GLN A 118 6.12 15.81 14.51
C GLN A 118 6.03 14.92 13.27
N TRP A 119 5.34 15.41 12.25
CA TRP A 119 5.08 14.71 10.99
C TRP A 119 5.59 15.53 9.81
N ILE A 120 6.06 14.83 8.78
CA ILE A 120 6.42 15.39 7.48
C ILE A 120 5.36 14.97 6.47
N THR A 121 4.82 15.91 5.71
CA THR A 121 4.03 15.59 4.52
C THR A 121 4.98 15.21 3.37
N LEU A 122 4.80 14.03 2.78
CA LEU A 122 5.57 13.57 1.63
C LEU A 122 4.88 13.88 0.32
N TRP A 123 3.60 13.49 0.23
CA TRP A 123 2.78 13.67 -0.95
C TRP A 123 1.37 14.08 -0.59
N THR A 124 0.72 14.73 -1.55
CA THR A 124 -0.69 15.09 -1.52
C THR A 124 -1.37 14.55 -2.76
N PHE A 125 -2.61 14.13 -2.63
CA PHE A 125 -3.43 13.68 -3.76
C PHE A 125 -4.90 14.00 -3.52
N SER A 126 -5.68 13.98 -4.59
CA SER A 126 -7.14 14.14 -4.54
C SER A 126 -7.78 13.02 -5.34
N SER A 127 -8.86 12.47 -4.83
CA SER A 127 -9.71 11.51 -5.53
C SER A 127 -11.15 12.00 -5.44
N PRO A 128 -12.08 11.54 -6.31
CA PRO A 128 -13.50 11.80 -6.12
C PRO A 128 -13.95 11.49 -4.68
N PRO A 129 -14.89 12.27 -4.11
CA PRO A 129 -15.36 12.08 -2.75
C PRO A 129 -16.20 10.80 -2.61
N ALA A 130 -16.30 10.29 -1.37
CA ALA A 130 -17.08 9.10 -1.03
C ALA A 130 -16.67 7.83 -1.83
N THR A 131 -15.41 7.77 -2.24
CA THR A 131 -14.77 6.59 -2.84
C THR A 131 -13.73 6.01 -1.90
N GLU A 132 -13.12 4.91 -2.33
CA GLU A 132 -11.94 4.35 -1.71
C GLU A 132 -10.77 4.36 -2.69
N VAL A 133 -9.57 4.60 -2.15
CA VAL A 133 -8.30 4.45 -2.87
C VAL A 133 -7.44 3.42 -2.17
N THR A 134 -6.65 2.67 -2.93
CA THR A 134 -5.62 1.79 -2.36
C THR A 134 -4.30 2.55 -2.27
N VAL A 135 -3.76 2.70 -1.08
CA VAL A 135 -2.47 3.36 -0.82
C VAL A 135 -1.46 2.33 -0.38
N GLY A 136 -0.24 2.41 -0.91
CA GLY A 136 0.90 1.63 -0.41
C GLY A 136 2.21 2.32 -0.68
N CYS A 137 3.15 2.14 0.24
CA CYS A 137 4.46 2.77 0.17
C CYS A 137 5.58 1.78 0.47
N VAL A 138 6.69 1.93 -0.21
CA VAL A 138 7.90 1.12 -0.03
C VAL A 138 9.07 2.02 0.30
N ASP A 139 9.93 1.56 1.20
CA ASP A 139 11.24 2.15 1.48
C ASP A 139 12.24 1.43 0.57
N ALA A 140 12.62 2.08 -0.53
CA ALA A 140 13.39 1.45 -1.60
C ALA A 140 14.81 1.08 -1.18
N ASP A 141 15.37 1.85 -0.24
CA ASP A 141 16.77 1.72 0.17
C ASP A 141 16.92 1.07 1.56
N ASN A 142 15.80 0.67 2.19
CA ASN A 142 15.74 0.22 3.58
C ASN A 142 16.35 1.25 4.56
N ALA A 143 16.15 2.54 4.27
CA ALA A 143 16.71 3.63 5.04
C ALA A 143 16.01 3.86 6.39
N VAL A 144 14.75 3.41 6.55
CA VAL A 144 13.99 3.54 7.80
C VAL A 144 14.29 2.35 8.71
N THR A 145 15.33 2.44 9.53
CA THR A 145 15.82 1.30 10.33
C THR A 145 15.05 1.05 11.63
N ALA A 146 14.42 2.09 12.20
CA ALA A 146 13.61 2.00 13.40
C ALA A 146 12.28 1.29 13.09
N ALA A 147 12.13 0.04 13.55
CA ALA A 147 11.01 -0.83 13.21
C ALA A 147 9.65 -0.23 13.61
N GLU A 148 9.60 0.44 14.76
CA GLU A 148 8.43 1.12 15.28
C GLU A 148 7.98 2.33 14.44
N LEU A 149 8.85 2.83 13.56
CA LEU A 149 8.57 3.95 12.67
C LEU A 149 8.30 3.51 11.23
N ARG A 150 8.28 2.20 10.91
CA ARG A 150 8.13 1.68 9.54
C ARG A 150 6.67 1.68 9.04
N TYR A 151 6.01 2.83 9.13
CA TYR A 151 4.66 3.04 8.63
C TYR A 151 4.49 4.46 8.08
N ILE A 152 3.54 4.63 7.18
CA ILE A 152 3.02 5.92 6.76
C ILE A 152 1.66 6.16 7.41
N ARG A 153 1.23 7.41 7.48
CA ARG A 153 -0.12 7.80 7.88
C ARG A 153 -0.79 8.58 6.76
N VAL A 154 -1.97 8.13 6.31
CA VAL A 154 -2.77 8.85 5.31
C VAL A 154 -3.84 9.63 6.04
N VAL A 155 -3.85 10.96 5.89
CA VAL A 155 -4.80 11.85 6.57
C VAL A 155 -5.55 12.74 5.58
N PRO A 156 -6.85 12.99 5.77
CA PRO A 156 -7.53 14.07 5.08
C PRO A 156 -7.09 15.44 5.62
N ARG A 157 -6.67 16.33 4.72
CA ARG A 157 -6.36 17.73 5.03
C ARG A 157 -7.62 18.44 5.53
N GLY A 158 -7.47 19.25 6.58
CA GLY A 158 -8.57 20.04 7.15
C GLY A 158 -9.39 19.31 8.23
N LEU A 159 -9.08 18.05 8.54
CA LEU A 159 -9.65 17.33 9.69
C LEU A 159 -8.68 17.20 10.88
N ALA A 160 -7.62 18.01 10.94
CA ALA A 160 -6.80 18.08 12.15
C ALA A 160 -7.67 18.57 13.32
N PRO A 161 -7.71 17.87 14.46
CA PRO A 161 -8.41 18.36 15.64
C PRO A 161 -7.74 19.64 16.12
N SER A 162 -8.55 20.69 16.28
CA SER A 162 -8.19 21.91 17.01
C SER A 162 -7.91 21.63 18.48
#